data_AF-A0A139N689-F1
#
_entry.id   AF-A0A139N689-F1
#
_cell.length_a   1.000
_cell.length_b   1.000
_cell.length_c   1.000
_cell.angle_alpha   90.00
_cell.angle_beta   90.00
_cell.angle_gamma   90.00
#
_symmetry.space_group_name_H-M   'P 1'
#
loop_
_entity.id
_entity.type
_entity.pdbx_description
1 polymer ?
#
loop_
_entity_poly.entity_id
_entity_poly.type
_entity_poly.pdbx_seq_one_letter_code
_entity_poly.pdbx_strand_id
1 'polypeptide(L)' 'MSELDKVVYVADYIEHNRDFPGVDKARELAQRSLNQAVAYETARTVEHLAHKGLPIYPQTLETYNAFVGYLKEIEEN' A
#
# COMPACT_ATOMS: atom_id res chain seq x y z
N MET A 1 7.20 3.96 -10.27
CA MET A 1 5.78 4.34 -10.43
C MET A 1 5.69 5.83 -10.66
N SER A 2 5.03 6.22 -11.75
CA SER A 2 4.60 7.61 -12.00
C SER A 2 3.49 8.01 -11.03
N GLU A 3 3.14 9.31 -10.96
CA GLU A 3 2.00 9.76 -10.14
C GLU A 3 0.68 9.12 -10.58
N LEU A 4 0.45 8.97 -11.88
CA LEU A 4 -0.75 8.31 -12.40
C LEU A 4 -0.81 6.83 -11.97
N ASP A 5 0.32 6.12 -12.00
CA ASP A 5 0.39 4.74 -11.56
C ASP A 5 -0.05 4.61 -10.10
N LYS A 6 0.43 5.52 -9.23
CA LYS A 6 0.08 5.53 -7.81
C LYS A 6 -1.41 5.82 -7.59
N VAL A 7 -1.98 6.78 -8.33
CA VAL A 7 -3.41 7.11 -8.23
C VAL A 7 -4.27 5.90 -8.57
N VAL A 8 -4.00 5.22 -9.68
CA VAL A 8 -4.79 4.05 -10.10
C VAL A 8 -4.61 2.89 -9.11
N TYR A 9 -3.37 2.63 -8.68
CA TYR A 9 -3.06 1.56 -7.72
C TYR A 9 -3.81 1.76 -6.40
N VAL A 10 -3.65 2.93 -5.78
CA VAL A 10 -4.31 3.25 -4.49
C VAL A 10 -5.83 3.27 -4.64
N ALA A 11 -6.37 3.81 -5.75
CA ALA A 11 -7.81 3.88 -5.96
C ALA A 11 -8.50 2.51 -5.96
N ASP A 12 -7.89 1.48 -6.59
CA ASP A 12 -8.43 0.11 -6.55
C ASP A 12 -8.50 -0.46 -5.13
N TYR A 13 -7.55 -0.06 -4.28
CA TYR A 13 -7.46 -0.52 -2.90
C TYR A 13 -8.41 0.20 -1.94
N ILE A 14 -8.72 1.48 -2.17
CA ILE A 14 -9.45 2.33 -1.20
C ILE A 14 -10.88 2.70 -1.58
N GLU A 15 -11.36 2.29 -2.77
CA GLU A 15 -12.68 2.70 -3.26
C GLU A 15 -13.82 2.36 -2.29
N HIS A 16 -14.96 3.05 -2.45
CA HIS A 16 -16.02 3.10 -1.46
C HIS A 16 -16.72 1.76 -1.18
N ASN A 17 -16.66 0.80 -2.11
CA ASN A 17 -17.22 -0.54 -1.93
C ASN A 17 -16.23 -1.52 -1.29
N ARG A 18 -14.95 -1.16 -1.11
CA ARG A 18 -14.00 -1.99 -0.37
C ARG A 18 -14.31 -1.96 1.12
N ASP A 19 -14.46 -3.14 1.69
CA ASP A 19 -14.67 -3.34 3.12
C ASP A 19 -13.79 -4.51 3.60
N PHE A 20 -12.66 -4.17 4.21
CA PHE A 20 -11.72 -5.15 4.76
C PHE A 20 -10.84 -4.52 5.86
N PRO A 21 -10.26 -5.34 6.77
CA PRO A 21 -9.40 -4.82 7.83
C PRO A 21 -8.22 -4.02 7.29
N GLY A 22 -8.13 -2.74 7.70
CA GLY A 22 -7.06 -1.82 7.30
C GLY A 22 -7.41 -0.85 6.17
N VAL A 23 -8.56 -1.01 5.49
CA VAL A 23 -8.96 -0.11 4.39
C VAL A 23 -9.10 1.35 4.85
N ASP A 24 -9.62 1.59 6.05
CA ASP A 24 -9.79 2.95 6.56
C ASP A 24 -8.45 3.64 6.85
N LYS A 25 -7.43 2.88 7.27
CA LYS A 25 -6.08 3.41 7.42
C LYS A 25 -5.47 3.76 6.07
N ALA A 26 -5.67 2.91 5.06
CA ALA A 26 -5.24 3.21 3.69
C ALA A 26 -5.91 4.48 3.15
N ARG A 27 -7.21 4.67 3.40
CA ARG A 27 -7.97 5.89 3.07
C ARG A 27 -7.39 7.13 3.76
N GLU A 28 -7.11 7.05 5.07
CA GLU A 28 -6.49 8.13 5.84
C GLU A 28 -5.12 8.51 5.26
N LEU A 29 -4.28 7.52 4.95
CA LEU A 29 -2.95 7.75 4.37
C LEU A 29 -3.03 8.36 2.97
N ALA A 30 -3.97 7.91 2.14
CA ALA A 30 -4.16 8.46 0.79
C ALA A 30 -4.54 9.94 0.80
N GLN A 31 -5.23 10.41 1.85
CA GLN A 31 -5.51 11.85 2.04
C GLN A 31 -4.27 12.66 2.44
N ARG A 32 -3.23 12.02 2.98
CA ARG A 32 -1.99 12.67 3.44
C ARG A 32 -0.87 12.59 2.42
N SER A 33 -0.65 11.41 1.84
CA SER A 33 0.44 11.13 0.92
C SER A 33 0.17 9.87 0.10
N LEU A 34 0.19 10.01 -1.23
CA LEU A 34 0.12 8.86 -2.14
C LEU A 34 1.27 7.88 -1.92
N ASN A 35 2.47 8.36 -1.58
CA ASN A 35 3.61 7.48 -1.31
C ASN A 35 3.36 6.62 -0.05
N GLN A 36 2.78 7.20 1.00
CA GLN A 36 2.43 6.46 2.21
C GLN A 36 1.31 5.45 1.96
N ALA A 37 0.31 5.80 1.15
CA ALA A 37 -0.76 4.88 0.77
C ALA A 37 -0.23 3.68 -0.03
N VAL A 38 0.61 3.92 -1.05
CA VAL A 38 1.27 2.85 -1.82
C VAL A 38 2.12 1.96 -0.91
N ALA A 39 2.89 2.57 0.01
CA ALA A 39 3.72 1.82 0.95
C ALA A 39 2.88 0.91 1.85
N TYR A 40 1.79 1.45 2.41
CA TYR A 40 0.88 0.71 3.27
C TYR A 40 0.20 -0.44 2.51
N GLU A 41 -0.43 -0.15 1.37
CA GLU A 41 -1.09 -1.15 0.53
C GLU A 41 -0.14 -2.28 0.14
N THR A 42 1.06 -1.95 -0.31
CA THR A 42 2.03 -2.96 -0.77
C THR A 42 2.49 -3.84 0.40
N ALA A 43 2.78 -3.24 1.56
CA ALA A 43 3.16 -3.98 2.76
C ALA A 43 2.06 -4.95 3.21
N ARG A 44 0.80 -4.48 3.24
CA ARG A 44 -0.36 -5.32 3.59
C ARG A 44 -0.59 -6.44 2.57
N THR A 45 -0.36 -6.18 1.29
CA THR A 45 -0.48 -7.19 0.23
C THR A 45 0.58 -8.29 0.38
N VAL A 46 1.84 -7.90 0.60
CA VAL A 46 2.95 -8.86 0.84
C VAL A 46 2.68 -9.70 2.08
N GLU A 47 2.31 -9.07 3.20
CA GLU A 47 1.95 -9.78 4.45
C GLU A 47 0.79 -10.75 4.23
N HIS A 48 -0.27 -10.32 3.55
CA HIS A 48 -1.45 -11.14 3.28
C HIS A 48 -1.10 -12.41 2.47
N LEU A 49 -0.30 -12.26 1.41
CA LEU A 49 0.13 -13.38 0.57
C LEU A 49 1.08 -14.30 1.33
N ALA A 50 2.03 -13.75 2.08
CA ALA A 50 2.99 -14.52 2.89
C ALA A 50 2.30 -15.34 3.98
N HIS A 51 1.34 -14.76 4.72
CA HIS A 51 0.56 -15.48 5.72
C HIS A 51 -0.25 -16.63 5.13
N LYS A 52 -0.67 -16.54 3.86
CA LYS A 52 -1.37 -17.62 3.15
C LYS A 52 -0.43 -18.61 2.46
N GLY A 53 0.89 -18.38 2.48
CA GLY A 53 1.88 -19.20 1.77
C GLY A 53 1.73 -19.14 0.24
N LEU A 54 1.20 -18.03 -0.30
CA LEU A 54 0.99 -17.86 -1.74
C LEU A 54 2.23 -17.25 -2.42
N PRO A 55 2.48 -17.57 -3.70
CA PRO A 55 3.54 -16.92 -4.48
C PRO A 55 3.37 -15.41 -4.52
N ILE A 56 4.48 -14.68 -4.39
CA ILE A 56 4.52 -13.22 -4.48
C ILE A 56 5.26 -12.85 -5.75
N TYR A 57 4.62 -12.07 -6.62
CA TYR A 57 5.23 -11.67 -7.89
C TYR A 57 6.43 -10.75 -7.64
N PRO A 58 7.57 -10.90 -8.36
CA PRO A 58 8.79 -10.15 -8.06
C PRO A 58 8.61 -8.63 -8.03
N GLN A 59 7.82 -8.07 -8.96
CA GLN A 59 7.57 -6.63 -8.98
C GLN A 59 6.82 -6.13 -7.73
N THR A 60 6.01 -6.96 -7.07
CA THR A 60 5.38 -6.60 -5.79
C THR A 60 6.43 -6.37 -4.70
N LEU A 61 7.50 -7.18 -4.67
CA LEU A 61 8.61 -7.01 -3.74
C LEU A 61 9.49 -5.80 -4.12
N GLU A 62 9.67 -5.54 -5.41
CA GLU A 62 10.34 -4.32 -5.88
C GLU A 62 9.57 -3.06 -5.45
N THR A 63 8.24 -3.03 -5.63
CA THR A 63 7.38 -1.95 -5.15
C THR A 63 7.44 -1.83 -3.63
N TYR A 64 7.41 -2.96 -2.90
CA TYR A 64 7.53 -2.94 -1.44
C TYR A 64 8.83 -2.26 -1.01
N ASN A 65 9.97 -2.71 -1.53
CA ASN A 65 11.28 -2.16 -1.18
C ASN A 65 11.42 -0.68 -1.55
N ALA A 66 10.82 -0.26 -2.67
CA ALA A 66 10.87 1.13 -3.13
C ALA A 66 10.05 2.09 -2.26
N PHE A 67 8.98 1.62 -1.62
CA PHE A 67 8.03 2.49 -0.92
C PHE A 67 7.97 2.28 0.60
N VAL A 68 8.36 1.13 1.15
CA VAL A 68 8.22 0.84 2.59
C VAL A 68 8.88 1.88 3.50
N GLY A 69 9.93 2.57 3.02
CA GLY A 69 10.58 3.67 3.73
C GLY A 69 9.65 4.83 4.10
N TYR A 70 8.63 5.13 3.29
CA TYR A 70 7.67 6.22 3.55
C TYR A 70 6.76 5.97 4.77
N LEU A 71 6.71 4.72 5.28
CA LEU A 71 5.98 4.43 6.52
C LEU A 71 6.73 4.92 7.78
N LYS A 72 8.07 5.01 7.73
CA LYS A 72 8.89 5.45 8.86
C LYS A 72 8.72 6.94 9.16
N GLU A 73 8.41 7.74 8.15
CA GLU A 73 8.13 9.18 8.29
C GLU A 73 6.87 9.48 9.14
N ILE A 74 6.06 8.46 9.45
CA ILE A 74 4.86 8.56 10.29
C ILE A 74 5.19 8.45 11.78
N GLU A 75 6.27 7.74 12.16
CA GLU A 75 6.63 7.51 13.57
C GLU A 75 7.46 8.67 14.16
N GLU A 76 8.03 9.53 13.33
CA GLU A 76 8.90 10.64 13.72
C GLU A 76 8.18 12.00 13.85
N ASN A 77 6.86 12.06 13.62
CA ASN A 77 6.01 13.26 13.74
C ASN A 77 4.92 13.08 14.80
#